data_AF-A0AAU8CEC5-F1
#
_entry.id   AF-A0AAU8CEC5-F1
#
_cell.length_a   1.000
_cell.length_b   1.000
_cell.length_c   1.000
_cell.angle_alpha   90.00
_cell.angle_beta   90.00
_cell.angle_gamma   90.00
#
_symmetry.space_group_name_H-M   'P 1'
#
loop_
_entity.id
_entity.type
_entity.pdbx_description
1 polymer ?
#
loop_
_entity_poly.entity_id
_entity_poly.type
_entity_poly.pdbx_seq_one_letter_code
_entity_poly.pdbx_strand_id
1 'polypeptide(L)'
;MTATADAPADSAGPDSSSLFYDTWLDWLIIGLLGVGSVVAAWLGVTVSTAVDRAFAEDVAAEFLAGPDAAEFPLTEPELADAIYAVATWAGGGLVVAGVLTLALCVWFRRYRNRVRDRLAEGRRPPRWHAPLLGGLLATALALVPFPQAVGGGAAGYLSDGSSTLDGAVAGVVFGAPGYVVWLAAVAGTLAAGFGFVAAFLLFVMLLELVVNVLFAAVGGLVAALIWN
;
A
#
# COMPACT_ATOMS: atom_id res chain seq x y z
N MET A 1 -48.77 -10.26 -49.90
CA MET A 1 -48.39 -8.84 -49.90
C MET A 1 -49.14 -8.21 -48.73
N THR A 2 -48.56 -7.80 -47.62
CA THR A 2 -47.24 -7.22 -47.33
C THR A 2 -46.87 -7.52 -45.88
N ALA A 3 -45.58 -7.72 -45.65
CA ALA A 3 -44.95 -7.80 -44.34
C ALA A 3 -44.91 -6.43 -43.65
N THR A 4 -45.03 -6.43 -42.33
CA THR A 4 -44.43 -5.47 -41.40
C THR A 4 -44.14 -6.28 -40.13
N ALA A 5 -42.96 -6.87 -40.06
CA ALA A 5 -41.76 -6.29 -39.47
C ALA A 5 -41.72 -6.63 -37.97
N ASP A 6 -40.95 -7.69 -37.69
CA ASP A 6 -40.33 -7.93 -36.39
C ASP A 6 -39.84 -6.60 -35.82
N ALA A 7 -40.44 -6.18 -34.71
CA ALA A 7 -39.75 -5.27 -33.83
C ALA A 7 -38.60 -6.07 -33.21
N PRO A 8 -37.33 -5.67 -33.38
CA PRO A 8 -36.27 -6.31 -32.62
C PRO A 8 -36.58 -6.07 -31.15
N ALA A 9 -36.67 -7.17 -30.41
CA ALA A 9 -36.53 -7.11 -28.97
C ALA A 9 -35.14 -6.52 -28.71
N ASP A 10 -35.08 -5.22 -28.45
CA ASP A 10 -33.98 -4.59 -27.72
C ASP A 10 -34.03 -5.12 -26.28
N SER A 11 -33.77 -6.41 -26.12
CA SER A 11 -33.11 -6.90 -24.93
C SER A 11 -31.68 -6.38 -25.01
N ALA A 12 -31.50 -5.10 -24.68
CA ALA A 12 -30.25 -4.63 -24.14
C ALA A 12 -30.00 -5.48 -22.89
N GLY A 13 -29.34 -6.64 -23.08
CA GLY A 13 -28.72 -7.36 -21.99
C GLY A 13 -27.80 -6.38 -21.25
N PRO A 14 -27.53 -6.58 -19.96
CA PRO A 14 -26.63 -5.73 -19.20
C PRO A 14 -25.18 -5.89 -19.69
N ASP A 15 -24.89 -5.32 -20.87
CA ASP A 15 -23.56 -5.15 -21.41
C ASP A 15 -22.91 -3.98 -20.66
N SER A 16 -22.34 -4.30 -19.50
CA SER A 16 -21.19 -3.62 -18.88
C SER A 16 -21.00 -4.12 -17.44
N SER A 17 -20.45 -5.33 -17.30
CA SER A 17 -19.77 -5.68 -16.06
C SER A 17 -18.68 -4.64 -15.81
N SER A 18 -18.88 -3.73 -14.86
CA SER A 18 -17.88 -2.70 -14.55
C SER A 18 -16.54 -3.39 -14.29
N LEU A 19 -15.45 -2.89 -14.88
CA LEU A 19 -14.10 -3.49 -14.79
C LEU A 19 -13.69 -3.73 -13.32
N PHE A 20 -14.22 -2.94 -12.39
CA PHE A 20 -13.98 -3.05 -10.96
C PHE A 20 -14.75 -4.16 -10.25
N TYR A 21 -15.73 -4.78 -10.89
CA TYR A 21 -16.44 -5.98 -10.43
C TYR A 21 -16.06 -7.24 -11.22
N ASP A 22 -15.14 -7.12 -12.17
CA ASP A 22 -14.62 -8.26 -12.92
C ASP A 22 -13.74 -9.15 -12.01
N THR A 23 -13.90 -10.45 -12.18
CA THR A 23 -13.07 -11.46 -11.51
C THR A 23 -11.63 -11.42 -12.00
N TRP A 24 -11.39 -10.99 -13.25
CA TRP A 24 -10.03 -10.82 -13.76
C TRP A 24 -9.21 -9.80 -12.95
N LEU A 25 -9.80 -8.65 -12.62
CA LEU A 25 -9.15 -7.63 -11.80
C LEU A 25 -8.81 -8.17 -10.40
N ASP A 26 -9.71 -8.96 -9.80
CA ASP A 26 -9.46 -9.60 -8.51
C ASP A 26 -8.21 -10.49 -8.56
N TRP A 27 -8.07 -11.30 -9.61
CA TRP A 27 -6.91 -12.16 -9.81
C TRP A 27 -5.64 -11.37 -10.06
N LEU A 28 -5.71 -10.27 -10.82
CA LEU A 28 -4.58 -9.39 -11.05
C LEU A 28 -4.08 -8.79 -9.73
N ILE A 29 -4.98 -8.20 -8.94
CA ILE A 29 -4.64 -7.60 -7.63
C ILE A 29 -4.04 -8.66 -6.70
N ILE A 30 -4.70 -9.82 -6.56
CA ILE A 30 -4.22 -10.91 -5.69
C ILE A 30 -2.87 -11.45 -6.17
N GLY A 31 -2.69 -11.61 -7.49
CA GLY A 31 -1.44 -12.12 -8.08
C GLY A 31 -0.28 -11.18 -7.83
N LEU A 32 -0.46 -9.88 -8.12
CA LEU A 32 0.58 -8.86 -7.90
C LEU A 32 0.91 -8.68 -6.42
N LEU A 33 -0.11 -8.60 -5.55
CA LEU A 33 0.11 -8.54 -4.10
C LEU A 33 0.78 -9.81 -3.58
N GLY A 34 0.39 -10.99 -4.09
CA GLY A 34 1.01 -12.26 -3.74
C GLY A 34 2.51 -12.27 -4.08
N VAL A 35 2.88 -11.92 -5.32
CA VAL A 35 4.29 -11.81 -5.72
C VAL A 35 5.02 -10.76 -4.88
N GLY A 36 4.45 -9.56 -4.74
CA GLY A 36 5.03 -8.48 -3.95
C GLY A 36 5.26 -8.88 -2.49
N SER A 37 4.33 -9.64 -1.89
CA SER A 37 4.44 -10.12 -0.52
C SER A 37 5.58 -11.10 -0.31
N VAL A 38 5.81 -12.00 -1.28
CA VAL A 38 6.92 -12.96 -1.25
C VAL A 38 8.25 -12.24 -1.44
N VAL A 39 8.32 -11.31 -2.38
CA VAL A 39 9.52 -10.48 -2.62
C VAL A 39 9.85 -9.66 -1.38
N ALA A 40 8.87 -9.01 -0.76
CA ALA A 40 9.06 -8.25 0.47
C ALA A 40 9.59 -9.17 1.59
N ALA A 41 8.96 -10.31 1.84
CA ALA A 41 9.43 -11.23 2.88
C ALA A 41 10.85 -11.75 2.61
N TRP A 42 11.16 -12.07 1.35
CA TRP A 42 12.51 -12.50 0.96
C TRP A 42 13.55 -11.40 1.15
N LEU A 43 13.26 -10.15 0.75
CA LEU A 43 14.11 -9.00 1.02
C LEU A 43 14.30 -8.78 2.53
N GLY A 44 13.24 -8.96 3.32
CA GLY A 44 13.30 -8.81 4.77
C GLY A 44 14.24 -9.81 5.43
N VAL A 45 14.16 -11.08 5.02
CA VAL A 45 15.11 -12.12 5.42
C VAL A 45 16.52 -11.75 4.98
N THR A 46 16.69 -11.34 3.71
CA THR A 46 18.00 -10.99 3.14
C THR A 46 18.66 -9.87 3.94
N VAL A 47 17.96 -8.76 4.21
CA VAL A 47 18.46 -7.65 5.03
C VAL A 47 18.84 -8.13 6.43
N SER A 48 17.98 -8.94 7.07
CA SER A 48 18.21 -9.44 8.43
C SER A 48 19.42 -10.39 8.54
N THR A 49 19.81 -11.04 7.44
CA THR A 49 20.95 -11.97 7.40
C THR A 49 22.22 -11.38 6.79
N ALA A 50 22.10 -10.39 5.91
CA ALA A 50 23.22 -9.79 5.19
C ALA A 50 23.79 -8.57 5.90
N VAL A 51 22.96 -7.84 6.67
CA VAL A 51 23.43 -6.72 7.49
C VAL A 51 23.92 -7.27 8.83
N ASP A 52 25.23 -7.46 8.94
CA ASP A 52 25.90 -7.78 10.19
C ASP A 52 26.45 -6.52 10.88
N ARG A 53 27.08 -6.72 12.03
CA ARG A 53 27.63 -5.61 12.81
C ARG A 53 28.82 -4.94 12.10
N ALA A 54 29.63 -5.73 11.39
CA ALA A 54 30.76 -5.20 10.62
C ALA A 54 30.29 -4.26 9.50
N PHE A 55 29.24 -4.64 8.77
CA PHE A 55 28.63 -3.76 7.77
C PHE A 55 28.13 -2.45 8.39
N ALA A 56 27.49 -2.51 9.57
CA ALA A 56 27.00 -1.31 10.24
C ALA A 56 28.13 -0.40 10.73
N GLU A 57 29.23 -0.98 11.22
CA GLU A 57 30.46 -0.27 11.58
C GLU A 57 31.09 0.43 10.36
N ASP A 58 31.23 -0.29 9.24
CA ASP A 58 31.77 0.26 8.00
C ASP A 58 30.95 1.46 7.49
N VAL A 59 29.62 1.36 7.48
CA VAL A 59 28.72 2.45 7.06
C VAL A 59 28.81 3.64 8.02
N ALA A 60 28.92 3.40 9.33
CA ALA A 60 29.06 4.47 10.31
C ALA A 60 30.39 5.22 10.15
N ALA A 61 31.49 4.49 9.93
CA ALA A 61 32.81 5.05 9.69
C ALA A 61 32.83 5.88 8.40
N GLU A 62 32.23 5.38 7.32
CA GLU A 62 32.13 6.12 6.05
C GLU A 62 31.33 7.42 6.21
N PHE A 63 30.18 7.37 6.90
CA PHE A 63 29.35 8.54 7.14
C PHE A 63 30.07 9.61 7.97
N LEU A 64 30.76 9.20 9.05
CA LEU A 64 31.47 10.11 9.94
C LEU A 64 32.86 10.54 9.42
N ALA A 65 33.34 9.97 8.32
CA ALA A 65 34.48 10.51 7.58
C ALA A 65 34.09 11.75 6.73
N GLY A 66 32.79 11.99 6.55
CA GLY A 66 32.25 13.09 5.77
C GLY A 66 32.35 14.47 6.46
N PRO A 67 32.09 15.56 5.71
CA PRO A 67 32.15 16.93 6.24
C PRO A 67 31.10 17.20 7.33
N ASP A 68 30.00 16.44 7.35
CA ASP A 68 28.86 16.65 8.26
C ASP A 68 29.04 15.94 9.62
N ALA A 69 30.14 15.20 9.80
CA ALA A 69 30.38 14.39 10.99
C ALA A 69 30.49 15.20 12.28
N ALA A 70 31.01 16.42 12.21
CA ALA A 70 31.27 17.26 13.38
C ALA A 70 30.00 17.74 14.10
N GLU A 71 28.87 17.81 13.38
CA GLU A 71 27.57 18.25 13.91
C GLU A 71 26.62 17.09 14.19
N PHE A 72 27.03 15.85 13.92
CA PHE A 72 26.19 14.68 14.08
C PHE A 72 26.09 14.26 15.56
N PRO A 73 24.87 13.96 16.07
CA PRO A 73 24.65 13.76 17.50
C PRO A 73 25.12 12.41 18.05
N LEU A 74 25.56 11.48 17.20
CA LEU A 74 26.01 10.14 17.60
C LEU A 74 27.50 9.95 17.35
N THR A 75 28.16 9.26 18.26
CA THR A 75 29.49 8.72 18.03
C THR A 75 29.45 7.57 17.01
N GLU A 76 30.58 7.22 16.41
CA GLU A 76 30.70 6.11 15.46
C GLU A 76 30.11 4.77 15.97
N PRO A 77 30.43 4.28 17.19
CA PRO A 77 29.83 3.05 17.69
C PRO A 77 28.33 3.17 17.94
N GLU A 78 27.85 4.33 18.40
CA GLU A 78 26.41 4.56 18.61
C GLU A 78 25.65 4.60 17.28
N LEU A 79 26.24 5.20 16.23
CA LEU A 79 25.67 5.22 14.90
C LEU A 79 25.64 3.81 14.29
N ALA A 80 26.71 3.02 14.43
CA ALA A 80 26.75 1.63 13.98
C ALA A 80 25.66 0.79 14.67
N ASP A 81 25.51 0.92 15.98
CA ASP A 81 24.48 0.22 16.75
C ASP A 81 23.06 0.66 16.33
N ALA A 82 22.86 1.95 16.06
CA ALA A 82 21.58 2.45 15.55
C ALA A 82 21.27 1.92 14.15
N ILE A 83 22.23 1.92 13.22
CA ILE A 83 22.08 1.37 11.86
C ILE A 83 21.73 -0.11 11.95
N TYR A 84 22.47 -0.88 12.75
CA TYR A 84 22.23 -2.29 12.94
C TYR A 84 20.84 -2.57 13.51
N ALA A 85 20.41 -1.78 14.51
CA ALA A 85 19.07 -1.88 15.08
C ALA A 85 17.99 -1.58 14.04
N VAL A 86 18.13 -0.50 13.26
CA VAL A 86 17.19 -0.16 12.18
C VAL A 86 17.11 -1.27 11.16
N ALA A 87 18.25 -1.76 10.65
CA ALA A 87 18.29 -2.78 9.61
C ALA A 87 17.65 -4.10 10.09
N THR A 88 17.98 -4.54 11.31
CA THR A 88 17.45 -5.78 11.89
C THR A 88 15.93 -5.71 12.05
N TRP A 89 15.43 -4.62 12.63
CA TRP A 89 14.01 -4.48 12.91
C TRP A 89 13.18 -4.13 11.68
N ALA A 90 13.72 -3.33 10.75
CA ALA A 90 13.09 -3.09 9.45
C ALA A 90 13.05 -4.37 8.62
N GLY A 91 14.13 -5.16 8.62
CA GLY A 91 14.19 -6.47 7.97
C GLY A 91 13.12 -7.42 8.49
N GLY A 92 13.01 -7.57 9.82
CA GLY A 92 11.93 -8.32 10.47
C GLY A 92 10.53 -7.75 10.16
N GLY A 93 10.38 -6.42 10.19
CA GLY A 93 9.15 -5.72 9.82
C GLY A 93 8.71 -6.01 8.39
N LEU A 94 9.66 -6.12 7.46
CA LEU A 94 9.39 -6.43 6.05
C LEU A 94 8.94 -7.89 5.86
N VAL A 95 9.49 -8.83 6.64
CA VAL A 95 8.98 -10.21 6.71
C VAL A 95 7.54 -10.23 7.20
N VAL A 96 7.26 -9.54 8.31
CA VAL A 96 5.91 -9.46 8.88
C VAL A 96 4.93 -8.79 7.90
N ALA A 97 5.32 -7.69 7.28
CA ALA A 97 4.51 -7.00 6.27
C ALA A 97 4.18 -7.91 5.08
N GLY A 98 5.17 -8.68 4.59
CA GLY A 98 4.96 -9.69 3.55
C GLY A 98 3.95 -10.75 3.97
N VAL A 99 4.11 -11.37 5.15
CA VAL A 99 3.18 -12.40 5.64
C VAL A 99 1.77 -11.85 5.84
N LEU A 100 1.63 -10.65 6.42
CA LEU A 100 0.34 -10.01 6.62
C LEU A 100 -0.34 -9.68 5.29
N THR A 101 0.42 -9.19 4.30
CA THR A 101 -0.10 -8.90 2.96
C THR A 101 -0.56 -10.18 2.25
N LEU A 102 0.18 -11.29 2.41
CA LEU A 102 -0.24 -12.58 1.87
C LEU A 102 -1.53 -13.08 2.53
N ALA A 103 -1.68 -12.94 3.84
CA ALA A 103 -2.92 -13.25 4.55
C ALA A 103 -4.08 -12.34 4.06
N LEU A 104 -3.78 -11.06 3.79
CA LEU A 104 -4.73 -10.11 3.23
C LEU A 104 -5.22 -10.52 1.85
N CYS A 105 -4.37 -11.09 0.97
CA CYS A 105 -4.80 -11.65 -0.32
C CYS A 105 -5.87 -12.73 -0.16
N VAL A 106 -5.66 -13.66 0.77
CA VAL A 106 -6.60 -14.77 1.05
C VAL A 106 -7.92 -14.22 1.61
N TRP A 107 -7.84 -13.24 2.51
CA TRP A 107 -9.02 -12.56 3.03
C TRP A 107 -9.77 -11.78 1.96
N PHE A 108 -9.05 -11.03 1.12
CA PHE A 108 -9.60 -10.18 0.08
C PHE A 108 -10.38 -10.98 -0.96
N ARG A 109 -9.91 -12.17 -1.34
CA ARG A 109 -10.67 -13.09 -2.19
C ARG A 109 -12.04 -13.45 -1.60
N ARG A 110 -12.09 -13.78 -0.30
CA ARG A 110 -13.36 -14.09 0.38
C ARG A 110 -14.25 -12.85 0.48
N TYR A 111 -13.65 -11.69 0.76
CA TYR A 111 -14.35 -10.42 0.80
C TYR A 111 -15.02 -10.09 -0.54
N ARG A 112 -14.30 -10.24 -1.66
CA ARG A 112 -14.83 -9.97 -3.01
C ARG A 112 -15.96 -10.90 -3.41
N ASN A 113 -15.92 -12.18 -3.05
CA ASN A 113 -17.06 -13.08 -3.24
C ASN A 113 -18.32 -12.55 -2.51
N ARG A 114 -18.19 -12.17 -1.24
CA ARG A 114 -19.32 -11.62 -0.47
C ARG A 114 -19.86 -10.31 -1.04
N VAL A 115 -19.01 -9.47 -1.61
CA VAL A 115 -19.44 -8.24 -2.28
C VAL A 115 -20.24 -8.56 -3.55
N ARG A 116 -19.78 -9.53 -4.35
CA ARG A 116 -20.52 -10.00 -5.53
C ARG A 116 -21.88 -10.60 -5.16
N ASP A 117 -21.94 -11.42 -4.11
CA ASP A 117 -23.20 -11.99 -3.62
C ASP A 117 -24.19 -10.89 -3.22
N ARG A 118 -23.72 -9.85 -2.52
CA ARG A 118 -24.54 -8.68 -2.15
C ARG A 118 -25.09 -7.94 -3.37
N LEU A 119 -24.25 -7.71 -4.38
CA LEU A 119 -24.65 -7.03 -5.61
C LEU A 119 -25.67 -7.86 -6.40
N ALA A 120 -25.50 -9.19 -6.44
CA ALA A 120 -26.47 -10.10 -7.07
C ALA A 120 -27.84 -10.07 -6.37
N GLU A 121 -27.86 -9.83 -5.05
CA GLU A 121 -29.08 -9.59 -4.29
C GLU A 121 -29.63 -8.15 -4.41
N GLY A 122 -29.04 -7.30 -5.26
CA GLY A 122 -29.44 -5.90 -5.45
C GLY A 122 -29.06 -4.98 -4.28
N ARG A 123 -28.18 -5.43 -3.38
CA ARG A 123 -27.69 -4.62 -2.25
C ARG A 123 -26.46 -3.81 -2.66
N ARG A 124 -26.30 -2.64 -2.06
CA ARG A 124 -25.12 -1.79 -2.26
C ARG A 124 -23.85 -2.41 -1.66
N PRO A 125 -22.67 -2.14 -2.23
CA PRO A 125 -21.40 -2.57 -1.65
C PRO A 125 -21.19 -1.91 -0.27
N PRO A 126 -20.36 -2.51 0.61
CA PRO A 126 -19.96 -1.87 1.86
C PRO A 126 -19.31 -0.50 1.60
N ARG A 127 -19.52 0.49 2.49
CA ARG A 127 -18.94 1.84 2.35
C ARG A 127 -17.41 1.84 2.20
N TRP A 128 -16.74 0.89 2.84
CA TRP A 128 -15.28 0.74 2.79
C TRP A 128 -14.77 0.03 1.52
N HIS A 129 -15.66 -0.39 0.60
CA HIS A 129 -15.27 -1.15 -0.57
C HIS A 129 -14.40 -0.35 -1.54
N ALA A 130 -14.85 0.85 -1.89
CA ALA A 130 -14.16 1.75 -2.80
C ALA A 130 -12.74 2.09 -2.33
N PRO A 131 -12.52 2.61 -1.10
CA PRO A 131 -11.18 2.93 -0.62
C PRO A 131 -10.29 1.69 -0.46
N LEU A 132 -10.84 0.56 -0.02
CA LEU A 132 -10.09 -0.69 0.11
C LEU A 132 -9.60 -1.19 -1.26
N LEU A 133 -10.48 -1.24 -2.25
CA LEU A 133 -10.13 -1.72 -3.58
C LEU A 133 -9.11 -0.79 -4.24
N GLY A 134 -9.31 0.53 -4.13
CA GLY A 134 -8.36 1.52 -4.64
C GLY A 134 -6.98 1.40 -3.99
N GLY A 135 -6.92 1.27 -2.66
CA GLY A 135 -5.65 1.11 -1.94
C GLY A 135 -4.93 -0.19 -2.31
N LEU A 136 -5.64 -1.32 -2.37
CA LEU A 136 -5.05 -2.59 -2.79
C LEU A 136 -4.59 -2.58 -4.25
N LEU A 137 -5.32 -1.89 -5.13
CA LEU A 137 -4.90 -1.67 -6.51
C LEU A 137 -3.62 -0.84 -6.57
N ALA A 138 -3.52 0.25 -5.80
CA ALA A 138 -2.29 1.04 -5.70
C ALA A 138 -1.12 0.17 -5.19
N THR A 139 -1.34 -0.65 -4.17
CA THR A 139 -0.27 -1.51 -3.63
C THR A 139 0.15 -2.57 -4.64
N ALA A 140 -0.79 -3.15 -5.38
CA ALA A 140 -0.51 -4.07 -6.48
C ALA A 140 0.30 -3.40 -7.60
N LEU A 141 0.09 -2.11 -7.82
CA LEU A 141 0.78 -1.29 -8.82
C LEU A 141 1.98 -0.52 -8.25
N ALA A 142 2.57 -0.95 -7.13
CA ALA A 142 3.64 -0.18 -6.46
C ALA A 142 4.86 0.16 -7.34
N LEU A 143 5.07 -0.54 -8.46
CA LEU A 143 6.12 -0.25 -9.44
C LEU A 143 5.75 0.82 -10.48
N VAL A 144 4.48 1.20 -10.55
CA VAL A 144 3.99 2.28 -11.43
C VAL A 144 4.24 3.61 -10.73
N PRO A 145 4.72 4.65 -11.43
CA PRO A 145 4.84 5.98 -10.84
C PRO A 145 3.50 6.51 -10.32
N PHE A 146 3.52 7.10 -9.13
CA PHE A 146 2.34 7.67 -8.46
C PHE A 146 1.16 6.68 -8.32
N PRO A 147 1.40 5.46 -7.81
CA PRO A 147 0.36 4.45 -7.72
C PRO A 147 -0.77 4.88 -6.77
N GLN A 148 -0.46 5.75 -5.80
CA GLN A 148 -1.43 6.29 -4.86
C GLN A 148 -2.52 7.10 -5.58
N ALA A 149 -2.14 7.90 -6.58
CA ALA A 149 -3.09 8.69 -7.37
C ALA A 149 -4.00 7.78 -8.20
N VAL A 150 -3.46 6.70 -8.78
CA VAL A 150 -4.25 5.73 -9.57
C VAL A 150 -5.24 5.00 -8.66
N GLY A 151 -4.79 4.47 -7.52
CA GLY A 151 -5.68 3.79 -6.58
C GLY A 151 -6.71 4.73 -5.95
N GLY A 152 -6.31 5.95 -5.62
CA GLY A 152 -7.20 6.99 -5.14
C GLY A 152 -8.26 7.38 -6.17
N GLY A 153 -7.90 7.46 -7.46
CA GLY A 153 -8.86 7.66 -8.54
C GLY A 153 -9.83 6.50 -8.71
N ALA A 154 -9.35 5.26 -8.62
CA ALA A 154 -10.22 4.07 -8.62
C ALA A 154 -11.20 4.08 -7.43
N ALA A 155 -10.74 4.45 -6.22
CA ALA A 155 -11.61 4.63 -5.07
C ALA A 155 -12.63 5.76 -5.28
N GLY A 156 -12.18 6.89 -5.84
CA GLY A 156 -13.05 8.03 -6.12
C GLY A 156 -14.15 7.73 -7.14
N TYR A 157 -13.82 6.96 -8.18
CA TYR A 157 -14.76 6.50 -9.22
C TYR A 157 -15.84 5.56 -8.67
N LEU A 158 -15.48 4.73 -7.68
CA LEU A 158 -16.39 3.77 -7.04
C LEU A 158 -17.11 4.34 -5.81
N SER A 159 -16.85 5.60 -5.46
CA SER A 159 -17.39 6.21 -4.25
C SER A 159 -18.88 6.52 -4.43
N ASP A 160 -19.69 6.10 -3.45
CA ASP A 160 -21.09 6.53 -3.29
C ASP A 160 -21.20 7.83 -2.44
N GLY A 161 -20.07 8.46 -2.11
CA GLY A 161 -19.98 9.57 -1.17
C GLY A 161 -18.98 10.63 -1.61
N SER A 162 -17.97 10.89 -0.77
CA SER A 162 -16.91 11.84 -1.11
C SER A 162 -15.75 11.10 -1.78
N SER A 163 -15.64 11.24 -3.10
CA SER A 163 -14.55 10.64 -3.89
C SER A 163 -13.16 11.02 -3.39
N THR A 164 -12.98 12.27 -2.95
CA THR A 164 -11.71 12.75 -2.38
C THR A 164 -11.40 12.07 -1.04
N LEU A 165 -12.40 11.88 -0.17
CA LEU A 165 -12.22 11.20 1.11
C LEU A 165 -11.90 9.71 0.90
N ASP A 166 -12.64 9.03 0.01
CA ASP A 166 -12.37 7.62 -0.30
C ASP A 166 -11.00 7.46 -0.97
N GLY A 167 -10.59 8.42 -1.80
CA GLY A 167 -9.23 8.52 -2.31
C GLY A 167 -8.20 8.65 -1.19
N ALA A 168 -8.40 9.57 -0.24
CA ALA A 168 -7.52 9.75 0.91
C ALA A 168 -7.38 8.46 1.74
N VAL A 169 -8.49 7.77 2.02
CA VAL A 169 -8.49 6.49 2.76
C VAL A 169 -7.79 5.39 1.96
N ALA A 170 -7.93 5.37 0.63
CA ALA A 170 -7.16 4.46 -0.24
C ALA A 170 -5.66 4.68 -0.11
N GLY A 171 -5.19 5.92 0.05
CA GLY A 171 -3.79 6.25 0.33
C GLY A 171 -3.29 5.67 1.66
N VAL A 172 -4.14 5.64 2.69
CA VAL A 172 -3.82 4.97 3.97
C VAL A 172 -3.67 3.46 3.77
N VAL A 173 -4.61 2.85 3.05
CA VAL A 173 -4.57 1.40 2.74
C VAL A 173 -3.33 1.05 1.91
N PHE A 174 -2.98 1.90 0.94
CA PHE A 174 -1.80 1.72 0.08
C PHE A 174 -0.51 1.56 0.88
N GLY A 175 -0.26 2.49 1.81
CA GLY A 175 0.97 2.52 2.60
C GLY A 175 1.00 1.52 3.77
N ALA A 176 -0.11 0.81 4.04
CA ALA A 176 -0.23 -0.07 5.21
C ALA A 176 0.92 -1.09 5.36
N PRO A 177 1.39 -1.79 4.31
CA PRO A 177 2.55 -2.67 4.41
C PRO A 177 3.83 -1.93 4.81
N GLY A 178 4.05 -0.71 4.27
CA GLY A 178 5.20 0.13 4.61
C GLY A 178 5.15 0.61 6.06
N TYR A 179 3.98 0.99 6.56
CA TYR A 179 3.83 1.42 7.96
C TYR A 179 4.20 0.31 8.96
N VAL A 180 3.96 -0.96 8.63
CA VAL A 180 4.41 -2.09 9.46
C VAL A 180 5.93 -2.12 9.58
N VAL A 181 6.65 -1.86 8.48
CA VAL A 181 8.12 -1.83 8.46
C VAL A 181 8.64 -0.67 9.30
N TRP A 182 8.09 0.53 9.10
CA TRP A 182 8.48 1.71 9.87
C TRP A 182 8.20 1.53 11.36
N LEU A 183 7.03 1.02 11.73
CA LEU A 183 6.68 0.78 13.13
C LEU A 183 7.61 -0.25 13.77
N ALA A 184 8.02 -1.29 13.04
CA ALA A 184 9.01 -2.25 13.52
C ALA A 184 10.36 -1.56 13.78
N ALA A 185 10.85 -0.76 12.84
CA ALA A 185 12.10 -0.01 12.98
C ALA A 185 12.07 1.00 14.15
N VAL A 186 10.94 1.71 14.32
CA VAL A 186 10.70 2.61 15.47
C VAL A 186 10.71 1.84 16.78
N ALA A 187 9.97 0.73 16.86
CA ALA A 187 9.94 -0.09 18.08
C ALA A 187 11.33 -0.64 18.43
N GLY A 188 12.07 -1.10 17.43
CA GLY A 188 13.41 -1.62 17.60
C GLY A 188 14.43 -0.60 18.09
N THR A 189 14.45 0.57 17.46
CA THR A 189 15.35 1.66 17.87
C THR A 189 15.00 2.22 19.25
N LEU A 190 13.71 2.32 19.60
CA LEU A 190 13.28 2.65 20.97
C LEU A 190 13.78 1.61 21.98
N ALA A 191 13.61 0.32 21.68
CA ALA A 191 14.04 -0.77 22.55
C ALA A 191 15.57 -0.81 22.73
N ALA A 192 16.32 -0.38 21.71
CA ALA A 192 17.78 -0.27 21.74
C ALA A 192 18.29 1.02 22.42
N GLY A 193 17.41 1.93 22.85
CA GLY A 193 17.79 3.19 23.52
C GLY A 193 18.04 4.37 22.58
N PHE A 194 17.84 4.22 21.27
CA PHE A 194 18.04 5.27 20.27
C PHE A 194 16.75 6.09 20.04
N GLY A 195 16.29 6.77 21.08
CA GLY A 195 15.01 7.52 21.05
C GLY A 195 14.94 8.62 19.99
N PHE A 196 16.05 9.32 19.73
CA PHE A 196 16.13 10.34 18.68
C PHE A 196 15.94 9.73 17.28
N VAL A 197 16.60 8.59 17.00
CA VAL A 197 16.45 7.86 15.73
C VAL A 197 15.02 7.38 15.56
N ALA A 198 14.42 6.81 16.61
CA ALA A 198 13.02 6.42 16.58
C ALA A 198 12.06 7.57 16.26
N ALA A 199 12.27 8.74 16.86
CA ALA A 199 11.47 9.93 16.58
C ALA A 199 11.63 10.39 15.12
N PHE A 200 12.85 10.34 14.58
CA PHE A 200 13.11 10.64 13.17
C PHE A 200 12.39 9.64 12.24
N LEU A 201 12.50 8.33 12.48
CA LEU A 201 11.82 7.31 11.69
C LEU A 201 10.30 7.47 11.74
N LEU A 202 9.75 7.79 12.92
CA LEU A 202 8.32 8.08 13.08
C LEU A 202 7.92 9.32 12.27
N PHE A 203 8.73 10.38 12.30
CA PHE A 203 8.50 11.57 11.50
C PHE A 203 8.50 11.26 9.99
N VAL A 204 9.47 10.48 9.51
CA VAL A 204 9.54 10.03 8.10
C VAL A 204 8.30 9.22 7.72
N MET A 205 7.87 8.28 8.58
CA MET A 205 6.64 7.50 8.36
C MET A 205 5.40 8.39 8.28
N LEU A 206 5.27 9.38 9.16
CA LEU A 206 4.15 10.33 9.15
C LEU A 206 4.16 11.20 7.89
N LEU A 207 5.34 11.64 7.45
CA LEU A 207 5.49 12.38 6.20
C LEU A 207 5.08 11.51 5.00
N GLU A 208 5.52 10.25 4.94
CA GLU A 208 5.11 9.30 3.90
C GLU A 208 3.58 9.09 3.91
N LEU A 209 2.98 8.91 5.08
CA LEU A 209 1.52 8.81 5.23
C LEU A 209 0.81 10.04 4.65
N VAL A 210 1.28 11.24 4.97
CA VAL A 210 0.71 12.49 4.43
C VAL A 210 0.84 12.52 2.91
N VAL A 211 2.01 12.19 2.36
CA VAL A 211 2.23 12.12 0.91
C VAL A 211 1.28 11.13 0.25
N ASN A 212 1.19 9.90 0.78
CA ASN A 212 0.31 8.86 0.25
C ASN A 212 -1.16 9.29 0.26
N VAL A 213 -1.62 9.88 1.36
CA VAL A 213 -2.99 10.40 1.52
C VAL A 213 -3.26 11.54 0.54
N LEU A 214 -2.33 12.50 0.40
CA LEU A 214 -2.51 13.64 -0.49
C LEU A 214 -2.59 13.21 -1.96
N PHE A 215 -1.65 12.39 -2.44
CA PHE A 215 -1.67 11.92 -3.82
C PHE A 215 -2.91 11.08 -4.13
N ALA A 216 -3.34 10.23 -3.19
CA ALA A 216 -4.57 9.45 -3.38
C ALA A 216 -5.83 10.31 -3.32
N ALA A 217 -5.89 11.32 -2.45
CA ALA A 217 -6.98 12.29 -2.41
C ALA A 217 -7.08 13.09 -3.72
N VAL A 218 -5.94 13.51 -4.29
CA VAL A 218 -5.87 14.16 -5.60
C VAL A 218 -6.41 13.22 -6.69
N GLY A 219 -6.02 11.95 -6.67
CA GLY A 219 -6.57 10.94 -7.56
C GLY A 219 -8.09 10.85 -7.48
N GLY A 220 -8.63 10.77 -6.26
CA GLY A 220 -10.07 10.73 -6.00
C GLY A 220 -10.81 12.00 -6.45
N LEU A 221 -10.20 13.18 -6.25
CA LEU A 221 -10.73 14.46 -6.74
C LEU A 221 -10.78 14.52 -8.27
N VAL A 222 -9.72 14.09 -8.95
CA VAL A 222 -9.66 14.07 -10.42
C VAL A 222 -10.73 13.14 -10.99
N ALA A 223 -10.93 11.96 -10.39
CA ALA A 223 -12.00 11.06 -10.79
C ALA A 223 -13.38 11.72 -10.65
N ALA A 224 -13.63 12.47 -9.57
CA ALA A 224 -14.87 13.20 -9.39
C ALA A 224 -15.10 14.31 -10.43
N LEU A 225 -14.03 14.95 -10.93
CA LEU A 225 -14.15 16.02 -11.92
C LEU A 225 -14.41 15.52 -13.35
N ILE A 226 -13.95 14.31 -13.67
CA ILE A 226 -14.08 13.74 -15.02
C ILE A 226 -15.41 12.98 -15.18
N TRP A 227 -15.93 12.40 -14.10
CA TRP A 227 -17.12 11.53 -14.13
C TRP A 227 -18.40 12.13 -13.50
N ASN A 228 -18.38 13.38 -13.05
CA ASN A 228 -19.59 14.18 -12.78
C ASN A 228 -19.97 14.99 -14.03
#